data_AF-A0A963WSU7-F1
#
_entry.id   AF-A0A963WSU7-F1
#
_cell.length_a   1.000
_cell.length_b   1.000
_cell.length_c   1.000
_cell.angle_alpha   90.00
_cell.angle_beta   90.00
_cell.angle_gamma   90.00
#
_symmetry.space_group_name_H-M   'P 1'
#
loop_
_entity.id
_entity.type
_entity.pdbx_description
1 polymer ?
#
loop_
_entity_poly.entity_id
_entity_poly.type
_entity_poly.pdbx_seq_one_letter_code
_entity_poly.pdbx_strand_id
1 'polypeptide(L)' 'MTRYRAILALAPAIFLAGCGSSDSQAGPGGVTANEAQALDEAAEMIEERRLKPDEAENGQAADSGTEE' A
#
# COMPACT_ATOMS: atom_id res chain seq x y z
N MET A 1 23.38 -9.53 40.87
CA MET A 1 24.03 -9.05 39.62
C MET A 1 23.49 -9.73 38.36
N THR A 2 23.15 -11.03 38.38
CA THR A 2 22.65 -11.79 37.21
C THR A 2 21.33 -11.26 36.64
N ARG A 3 20.40 -10.81 37.49
CA ARG A 3 19.12 -10.22 37.05
C ARG A 3 19.29 -8.89 36.30
N TYR A 4 20.30 -8.10 36.67
CA TYR A 4 20.61 -6.82 36.02
C TYR A 4 21.23 -7.02 34.63
N ARG A 5 22.02 -8.08 34.45
CA ARG A 5 22.58 -8.46 33.14
C ARG A 5 21.50 -8.92 32.15
N ALA A 6 20.47 -9.64 32.64
CA ALA A 6 19.35 -10.07 31.80
C ALA A 6 18.52 -8.88 31.28
N ILE A 7 18.29 -7.87 32.13
CA ILE A 7 17.56 -6.65 31.75
C ILE A 7 18.35 -5.86 30.69
N LEU A 8 19.67 -5.76 30.85
CA LEU A 8 20.55 -5.04 29.93
C LEU A 8 20.62 -5.70 28.55
N ALA A 9 20.47 -7.02 28.47
CA ALA A 9 20.44 -7.78 27.22
C ALA A 9 19.10 -7.68 26.47
N LEU A 10 17.99 -7.43 27.16
CA LEU A 10 16.64 -7.36 26.56
C LEU A 10 16.28 -5.96 26.02
N ALA A 11 16.95 -4.92 26.51
CA ALA A 11 16.73 -3.52 26.09
C ALA A 11 16.76 -3.29 24.56
N PRO A 12 17.70 -3.82 23.77
CA PRO A 12 17.74 -3.57 22.32
C PRO A 12 16.57 -4.22 21.55
N ALA A 13 16.01 -5.34 22.03
CA ALA A 13 14.89 -6.00 21.36
C ALA A 13 13.61 -5.14 21.38
N ILE A 14 13.42 -4.34 22.43
CA ILE A 14 12.28 -3.43 22.57
C ILE A 14 12.40 -2.26 21.59
N PHE A 15 13.62 -1.76 21.35
CA PHE A 15 13.85 -0.70 20.37
C PHE A 15 13.63 -1.16 18.92
N LEU A 16 13.93 -2.42 18.59
CA LEU A 16 13.70 -2.96 17.25
C LEU A 16 12.22 -3.25 16.97
N ALA A 17 11.38 -3.44 17.99
CA ALA A 17 9.95 -3.68 17.83
C ALA A 17 9.19 -2.49 17.19
N GLY A 18 9.79 -1.30 17.16
CA GLY A 18 9.24 -0.12 16.47
C GLY A 18 9.63 0.03 15.00
N CYS A 19 10.55 -0.80 14.49
CA CYS A 19 11.00 -0.78 13.09
C CYS A 19 10.33 -1.87 12.22
N GLY A 20 9.31 -2.54 12.74
CA GLY A 20 8.54 -3.54 12.00
C GLY A 20 7.32 -2.93 11.30
N SER A 21 6.97 -3.45 10.13
CA SER A 21 5.72 -3.14 9.41
C SER A 21 4.52 -3.31 10.34
N SER A 22 4.02 -2.20 10.85
CA SER A 22 2.67 -2.12 11.40
C SER A 22 1.73 -1.87 10.23
N ASP A 23 0.53 -2.47 10.22
CA ASP A 23 -0.44 -2.28 9.12
C ASP A 23 -0.82 -0.80 8.90
N SER A 24 -0.58 0.05 9.92
CA SER A 24 -0.80 1.50 9.89
C SER A 24 0.44 2.32 9.52
N GLN A 25 1.60 1.70 9.33
CA GLN A 25 2.81 2.40 8.88
C GLN A 25 2.78 2.52 7.35
N ALA A 26 2.93 3.74 6.84
CA ALA A 26 3.09 3.96 5.40
C ALA A 26 4.34 3.24 4.89
N GLY A 27 4.15 2.39 3.88
CA GLY A 27 5.22 1.67 3.21
C GLY A 27 5.95 2.53 2.18
N PRO A 28 6.92 1.94 1.45
CA PRO A 28 7.55 2.59 0.30
C PRO A 28 6.48 3.00 -0.72
N GLY A 29 6.39 4.30 -1.03
CA GLY A 29 5.28 4.88 -1.80
C GLY A 29 4.32 5.74 -0.99
N GLY A 30 4.48 5.80 0.35
CA GLY A 30 3.72 6.68 1.22
C GLY A 30 2.29 6.22 1.52
N VAL A 31 1.93 5.01 1.07
CA VAL A 31 0.61 4.40 1.30
C VAL A 31 0.71 3.29 2.35
N THR A 32 -0.36 3.12 3.13
CA THR A 32 -0.48 2.00 4.08
C THR A 32 -0.89 0.71 3.36
N ALA A 33 -0.78 -0.43 4.04
CA ALA A 33 -1.13 -1.73 3.45
C ALA A 33 -2.62 -1.80 3.02
N ASN A 34 -3.52 -1.22 3.82
CA ASN A 34 -4.94 -1.15 3.48
C ASN A 34 -5.24 -0.17 2.32
N GLU A 35 -4.48 0.93 2.22
CA GLU A 35 -4.62 1.86 1.09
C GLU A 35 -4.16 1.21 -0.21
N ALA A 36 -3.03 0.49 -0.19
CA ALA A 36 -2.54 -0.24 -1.36
C ALA A 36 -3.56 -1.29 -1.84
N GLN A 37 -4.17 -2.05 -0.92
CA GLN A 37 -5.21 -3.01 -1.27
C GLN A 37 -6.43 -2.35 -1.91
N ALA A 38 -6.87 -1.19 -1.39
CA ALA A 38 -7.99 -0.45 -1.97
C ALA A 38 -7.67 0.07 -3.39
N LEU A 39 -6.42 0.46 -3.64
CA LEU A 39 -5.96 0.87 -4.97
C LEU A 39 -5.92 -0.30 -5.96
N ASP A 40 -5.52 -1.49 -5.51
CA ASP A 40 -5.50 -2.70 -6.35
C ASP A 40 -6.91 -3.14 -6.75
N GLU A 41 -7.87 -3.11 -5.80
CA GLU A 41 -9.28 -3.40 -6.10
C GLU A 41 -9.87 -2.40 -7.11
N ALA A 42 -9.52 -1.12 -6.98
CA ALA A 42 -9.93 -0.11 -7.94
C ALA A 42 -9.35 -0.36 -9.34
N ALA A 43 -8.10 -0.83 -9.43
CA ALA A 43 -7.46 -1.18 -10.69
C ALA A 43 -8.12 -2.41 -11.34
N GLU A 44 -8.47 -3.43 -10.55
CA GLU A 44 -9.17 -4.63 -11.02
C GLU A 44 -10.52 -4.26 -11.67
N MET A 45 -11.31 -3.40 -11.03
CA MET A 45 -12.58 -2.91 -11.61
C MET A 45 -12.39 -2.18 -12.95
N ILE A 46 -11.26 -1.48 -13.15
CA ILE A 46 -10.96 -0.82 -14.42
C ILE A 46 -10.62 -1.85 -15.49
N GLU A 47 -9.84 -2.87 -15.14
CA GLU A 47 -9.43 -3.93 -16.07
C GLU A 47 -10.63 -4.78 -16.52
N GLU A 48 -11.54 -5.13 -15.60
CA GLU A 48 -12.79 -5.84 -15.93
C GLU A 48 -13.64 -5.07 -16.95
N ARG A 49 -13.72 -3.74 -16.83
CA ARG A 49 -14.42 -2.89 -17.80
C ARG A 49 -13.72 -2.86 -19.16
N ARG A 50 -12.38 -2.91 -19.19
CA ARG A 50 -11.61 -2.94 -20.45
C ARG A 50 -11.75 -4.26 -21.20
N LEU A 51 -11.83 -5.39 -20.47
CA LEU A 51 -11.96 -6.72 -21.07
C LEU A 51 -13.36 -7.00 -21.62
N LYS A 52 -14.37 -6.22 -21.23
CA LYS A 52 -15.72 -6.30 -21.82
C LYS A 52 -15.72 -5.64 -23.20
N PRO A 53 -15.86 -6.43 -24.29
CA PRO A 53 -15.66 -5.96 -25.66
C PRO A 53 -16.64 -4.86 -26.11
N ASP A 54 -17.78 -4.71 -25.42
CA ASP A 54 -18.82 -3.74 -25.79
C ASP A 54 -18.68 -2.35 -25.12
N GLU A 55 -17.81 -2.18 -24.11
CA GLU A 55 -17.67 -0.91 -23.36
C GLU A 55 -16.42 -0.11 -23.76
N ALA A 56 -15.42 -0.75 -24.38
CA ALA A 56 -14.16 -0.12 -24.76
C ALA A 56 -14.30 0.90 -25.92
N GLU A 57 -15.30 0.77 -26.79
CA GLU A 57 -15.47 1.66 -27.97
C GLU A 57 -16.06 3.03 -27.62
N ASN A 58 -16.75 3.19 -26.47
CA ASN A 58 -17.46 4.43 -26.13
C ASN A 58 -16.64 5.37 -25.20
N GLY A 59 -15.62 4.85 -24.50
CA GLY A 59 -14.90 5.59 -23.45
C GLY A 59 -13.59 6.28 -23.87
N GLN A 60 -13.03 5.97 -25.05
CA GLN A 60 -11.69 6.45 -25.45
C GLN A 60 -11.68 7.74 -26.29
N ALA A 61 -12.85 8.29 -26.65
CA ALA A 61 -12.93 9.51 -27.46
C ALA A 61 -13.12 10.82 -26.66
N ALA A 62 -13.30 10.76 -25.33
CA ALA A 62 -13.67 11.93 -24.53
C ALA A 62 -12.55 12.51 -23.64
N ASP A 63 -11.40 11.83 -23.52
CA ASP A 63 -10.28 12.28 -22.68
C ASP A 63 -8.97 12.35 -23.48
N SER A 64 -9.03 12.88 -24.71
CA SER A 64 -7.86 13.51 -25.30
C SER A 64 -7.88 14.96 -24.86
N GLY A 65 -7.23 15.24 -23.72
CA GLY A 65 -6.94 16.58 -23.24
C GLY A 65 -6.44 17.46 -24.38
N THR A 66 -7.29 18.37 -24.82
CA THR A 66 -6.85 19.58 -25.51
C THR A 66 -6.47 20.54 -24.41
N GLU A 67 -5.24 20.42 -23.93
CA GLU A 67 -4.58 21.49 -23.20
C GLU A 67 -4.12 22.53 -24.23
N GLU A 68 -4.83 23.67 -24.27
CA GLU A 68 -4.31 24.96 -24.77
C GLU A 68 -3.69 25.76 -23.62
#